data_AF-A0A6H0ZME6-F1
#
_entry.id   AF-A0A6H0ZME6-F1
#
_cell.length_a   1.000
_cell.length_b   1.000
_cell.length_c   1.000
_cell.angle_alpha   90.00
_cell.angle_beta   90.00
_cell.angle_gamma   90.00
#
_symmetry.space_group_name_H-M   'P 1'
#
loop_
_entity.id
_entity.type
_entity.pdbx_description
1 polymer ?
#
loop_
_entity_poly.entity_id
_entity_poly.type
_entity_poly.pdbx_seq_one_letter_code
_entity_poly.pdbx_strand_id
1 'polypeptide(L)'
;MSVATTTSSASLNKASRTRRISLATTVTLLVGLSAGAVFAQTASEPQIQSAPQAETVQPAQPSPQTPAAPDAPVVQPNQPSMPAQERPAAVAPAQPQNNEAAPAERAQSSVAPALTPEGAAPTNEVSTPVEPVGVDPASAEHRADIPHNLSPWGMFMAADWVVKGVMIGLAFASLVTWTVWVAKSVELAGARVRAGATLKVIRKAKTLNEATEAVEKKGGPAALMLRMATHEMQLSDAVVEHTDGGGIKERVSSALSRIETHAGRRMSRGTGVLATIGSTAPFVGLFGTVWGIMNSFISISESQTTNLAVVAPGIAEALLATAIGLVAAIPAVVIYNVFARSITGYRHLLADAAAGVERLVSRDLDFRRIPPGSTSKPAVSLVGR
;
A
#
# COMPACT_ATOMS: atom_id res chain seq x y z
N MET A 1 21.68 -58.15 23.68
CA MET A 1 20.57 -58.15 22.70
C MET A 1 19.72 -56.90 22.97
N SER A 2 20.04 -55.77 22.33
CA SER A 2 19.25 -55.09 21.26
C SER A 2 17.78 -54.85 21.63
N VAL A 3 17.35 -53.63 21.98
CA VAL A 3 17.11 -52.41 21.15
C VAL A 3 15.79 -52.47 20.36
N ALA A 4 14.86 -51.55 20.67
CA ALA A 4 14.04 -50.72 19.76
C ALA A 4 12.55 -50.57 20.16
N THR A 5 12.19 -49.44 20.76
CA THR A 5 10.83 -48.85 20.66
C THR A 5 10.88 -47.37 21.04
N THR A 6 11.36 -46.50 20.14
CA THR A 6 11.24 -45.04 20.30
C THR A 6 11.29 -44.31 18.95
N THR A 7 10.36 -44.62 18.05
CA THR A 7 10.24 -43.91 16.76
C THR A 7 8.77 -43.86 16.35
N SER A 8 7.98 -42.96 16.96
CA SER A 8 6.61 -42.69 16.48
C SER A 8 6.17 -41.23 16.62
N SER A 9 6.69 -40.49 17.58
CA SER A 9 6.28 -39.10 17.85
C SER A 9 6.93 -38.03 16.93
N ALA A 10 8.05 -38.33 16.26
CA ALA A 10 8.72 -37.37 15.36
C ALA A 10 8.11 -37.30 13.95
N SER A 11 7.43 -38.36 13.49
CA SER A 11 6.85 -38.45 12.14
C SER A 11 5.59 -37.59 11.99
N LEU A 12 4.75 -37.57 13.02
CA LEU A 12 3.46 -36.85 13.01
C LEU A 12 3.63 -35.31 12.96
N ASN A 13 4.70 -34.78 13.56
CA ASN A 13 4.97 -33.34 13.58
C ASN A 13 5.59 -32.83 12.27
N LYS A 14 6.30 -33.71 11.54
CA LYS A 14 6.85 -33.37 10.21
C LYS A 14 5.72 -33.31 9.18
N ALA A 15 4.77 -34.25 9.23
CA ALA A 15 3.63 -34.31 8.31
C ALA A 15 2.69 -33.09 8.42
N SER A 16 2.45 -32.55 9.62
CA SER A 16 1.61 -31.36 9.80
C SER A 16 2.29 -30.07 9.31
N ARG A 17 3.62 -29.99 9.43
CA ARG A 17 4.42 -28.86 8.92
C ARG A 17 4.50 -28.87 7.40
N THR A 18 4.66 -30.03 6.79
CA THR A 18 4.69 -30.19 5.33
C THR A 18 3.32 -29.87 4.72
N ARG A 19 2.20 -30.27 5.34
CA ARG A 19 0.85 -29.90 4.87
C ARG A 19 0.58 -28.40 4.95
N ARG A 20 1.03 -27.71 6.01
CA ARG A 20 0.88 -26.25 6.14
C ARG A 20 1.74 -25.47 5.13
N ILE A 21 2.91 -26.00 4.76
CA ILE A 21 3.78 -25.40 3.74
C ILE A 21 3.24 -25.64 2.33
N SER A 22 2.74 -26.85 2.02
CA SER A 22 2.11 -27.13 0.72
C SER A 22 0.88 -26.25 0.47
N LEU A 23 -0.01 -26.07 1.46
CA LEU A 23 -1.20 -25.23 1.27
C LEU A 23 -0.84 -23.76 1.00
N ALA A 24 0.15 -23.22 1.71
CA ALA A 24 0.63 -21.85 1.51
C ALA A 24 1.34 -21.66 0.16
N THR A 25 2.02 -22.69 -0.33
CA THR A 25 2.75 -22.62 -1.61
C THR A 25 1.79 -22.73 -2.80
N THR A 26 0.78 -23.60 -2.72
CA THR A 26 -0.26 -23.74 -3.77
C THR A 26 -1.13 -22.48 -3.88
N VAL A 27 -1.47 -21.83 -2.77
CA VAL A 27 -2.23 -20.56 -2.78
C VAL A 27 -1.39 -19.40 -3.32
N THR A 28 -0.08 -19.39 -3.08
CA THR A 28 0.82 -18.36 -3.65
C THR A 28 1.04 -18.56 -5.16
N LEU A 29 1.05 -19.81 -5.65
CA LEU A 29 1.21 -20.11 -7.08
C LEU A 29 -0.05 -19.74 -7.89
N LEU A 30 -1.24 -19.88 -7.30
CA LEU A 30 -2.50 -19.56 -7.98
C LEU A 30 -2.69 -18.05 -8.22
N VAL A 31 -2.12 -17.20 -7.37
CA VAL A 31 -2.17 -15.73 -7.50
C VAL A 31 -1.12 -15.20 -8.50
N GLY A 32 -0.09 -15.99 -8.82
CA GLY A 32 0.98 -15.60 -9.75
C GLY A 32 0.64 -15.75 -11.23
N LEU A 33 -0.39 -16.52 -11.59
CA LEU A 33 -0.70 -16.82 -13.01
C LEU A 33 -1.76 -15.90 -13.64
N SER A 34 -2.50 -15.10 -12.87
CA SER A 34 -3.62 -14.29 -13.39
C SER A 34 -3.25 -12.84 -13.71
N ALA A 35 -1.99 -12.43 -13.58
CA ALA A 35 -1.55 -11.04 -13.79
C ALA A 35 -0.78 -10.80 -15.11
N GLY A 36 -0.67 -11.81 -15.99
CA GLY A 36 0.26 -11.79 -17.12
C GLY A 36 -0.35 -11.70 -18.53
N ALA A 37 -1.63 -11.39 -18.70
CA ALA A 37 -2.27 -11.50 -20.01
C ALA A 37 -3.31 -10.41 -20.32
N VAL A 38 -2.96 -9.13 -20.30
CA VAL A 38 -3.66 -8.11 -21.11
C VAL A 38 -2.69 -6.96 -21.46
N PHE A 39 -2.64 -6.59 -22.74
CA PHE A 39 -1.93 -5.48 -23.39
C PHE A 39 -0.49 -5.71 -23.90
N ALA A 40 -0.41 -6.36 -25.06
CA ALA A 40 0.59 -6.03 -26.08
C ALA A 40 -0.17 -5.77 -27.40
N GLN A 41 -0.54 -4.51 -27.65
CA GLN A 41 -1.07 -4.08 -28.94
C GLN A 41 0.13 -3.76 -29.85
N THR A 42 0.20 -4.45 -30.98
CA THR A 42 1.16 -4.27 -32.07
C THR A 42 1.04 -2.86 -32.67
N ALA A 43 2.15 -2.13 -32.71
CA ALA A 43 2.27 -0.89 -33.47
C ALA A 43 2.50 -1.22 -34.95
N SER A 44 1.70 -0.63 -35.83
CA SER A 44 1.85 -0.72 -37.29
C SER A 44 2.87 0.31 -37.79
N GLU A 45 3.84 -0.13 -38.59
CA GLU A 45 4.78 0.71 -39.35
C GLU A 45 4.07 1.48 -40.49
N PRO A 46 4.48 2.73 -40.79
CA PRO A 46 4.11 3.38 -42.04
C PRO A 46 5.09 3.01 -43.17
N GLN A 47 4.56 2.55 -44.30
CA GLN A 47 5.34 2.27 -45.51
C GLN A 47 5.82 3.56 -46.19
N ILE A 48 7.12 3.61 -46.51
CA ILE A 48 7.72 4.58 -47.44
C ILE A 48 7.75 3.94 -48.84
N GLN A 49 7.16 4.64 -49.81
CA GLN A 49 7.17 4.28 -51.23
C GLN A 49 8.18 5.14 -52.01
N SER A 50 8.97 4.50 -52.87
CA SER A 50 10.10 5.06 -53.63
C SER A 50 9.68 5.77 -54.93
N ALA A 51 10.53 6.70 -55.38
CA ALA A 51 10.40 7.75 -56.42
C ALA A 51 10.21 7.31 -57.90
N PRO A 52 10.10 8.28 -58.86
CA PRO A 52 11.32 8.74 -59.57
C PRO A 52 11.44 10.26 -59.89
N GLN A 53 12.64 10.62 -60.36
CA GLN A 53 13.33 11.92 -60.62
C GLN A 53 12.73 12.73 -61.81
N ALA A 54 13.07 13.98 -62.21
CA ALA A 54 14.18 14.92 -62.01
C ALA A 54 13.74 16.33 -62.51
N GLU A 55 14.28 17.45 -62.01
CA GLU A 55 14.80 18.56 -62.86
C GLU A 55 15.54 19.65 -62.03
N THR A 56 16.71 20.04 -62.53
CA THR A 56 17.70 20.98 -62.00
C THR A 56 17.49 22.41 -62.52
N VAL A 57 17.46 23.43 -61.64
CA VAL A 57 17.88 24.81 -61.97
C VAL A 57 18.55 25.50 -60.76
N GLN A 58 19.66 26.19 -61.04
CA GLN A 58 20.61 26.89 -60.16
C GLN A 58 20.18 28.33 -59.75
N PRO A 59 20.92 29.03 -58.86
CA PRO A 59 20.41 30.05 -57.93
C PRO A 59 20.58 31.52 -58.37
N ALA A 60 19.88 32.44 -57.68
CA ALA A 60 20.10 33.89 -57.75
C ALA A 60 20.49 34.49 -56.38
N GLN A 61 21.43 35.43 -56.44
CA GLN A 61 22.27 36.02 -55.39
C GLN A 61 21.54 36.97 -54.43
N PRO A 62 22.18 37.31 -53.28
CA PRO A 62 22.21 38.69 -52.83
C PRO A 62 23.65 39.22 -52.64
N SER A 63 23.83 40.51 -52.90
CA SER A 63 25.04 41.32 -52.66
C SER A 63 24.62 42.60 -51.92
N PRO A 64 25.53 43.41 -51.33
CA PRO A 64 26.68 43.07 -50.47
C PRO A 64 26.89 44.07 -49.28
N GLN A 65 27.94 43.81 -48.48
CA GLN A 65 28.80 44.76 -47.71
C GLN A 65 28.69 44.88 -46.16
N THR A 66 29.71 44.29 -45.50
CA THR A 66 30.45 44.63 -44.24
C THR A 66 31.23 45.97 -44.41
N PRO A 67 31.96 46.61 -43.43
CA PRO A 67 32.74 46.08 -42.28
C PRO A 67 32.61 46.93 -40.96
N ALA A 68 33.21 46.67 -39.79
CA ALA A 68 34.54 46.16 -39.45
C ALA A 68 34.64 45.68 -37.97
N ALA A 69 35.55 44.73 -37.75
CA ALA A 69 36.10 44.23 -36.47
C ALA A 69 37.29 45.12 -36.01
N PRO A 70 38.24 44.73 -35.13
CA PRO A 70 38.42 43.55 -34.24
C PRO A 70 38.81 44.01 -32.78
N ASP A 71 39.12 43.22 -31.74
CA ASP A 71 40.19 42.23 -31.52
C ASP A 71 39.98 41.56 -30.13
N ALA A 72 40.50 40.34 -29.97
CA ALA A 72 40.68 39.63 -28.69
C ALA A 72 42.15 39.78 -28.21
N PRO A 73 42.68 38.99 -27.26
CA PRO A 73 42.26 38.55 -25.91
C PRO A 73 43.32 39.04 -24.84
N VAL A 74 43.34 38.49 -23.60
CA VAL A 74 44.55 38.06 -22.82
C VAL A 74 44.37 38.12 -21.26
N VAL A 75 44.64 36.97 -20.62
CA VAL A 75 45.25 36.71 -19.27
C VAL A 75 44.41 36.63 -17.98
N GLN A 76 44.75 35.56 -17.22
CA GLN A 76 44.46 35.20 -15.82
C GLN A 76 45.83 35.11 -15.09
N PRO A 77 46.04 35.46 -13.79
CA PRO A 77 45.71 34.58 -12.63
C PRO A 77 45.57 35.24 -11.22
N ASN A 78 45.35 34.39 -10.20
CA ASN A 78 45.59 34.55 -8.73
C ASN A 78 44.42 34.83 -7.74
N GLN A 79 43.97 33.75 -7.08
CA GLN A 79 44.07 33.42 -5.63
C GLN A 79 43.38 34.29 -4.51
N PRO A 80 43.20 33.73 -3.28
CA PRO A 80 41.94 33.73 -2.51
C PRO A 80 41.91 34.63 -1.25
N SER A 81 40.73 34.81 -0.66
CA SER A 81 40.58 35.39 0.70
C SER A 81 39.34 34.85 1.43
N MET A 82 39.56 34.40 2.67
CA MET A 82 38.55 34.04 3.68
C MET A 82 37.80 35.29 4.20
N PRO A 83 36.66 35.13 4.91
CA PRO A 83 36.69 35.25 6.38
C PRO A 83 35.80 34.21 7.10
N ALA A 84 36.23 33.62 8.22
CA ALA A 84 36.11 34.07 9.62
C ALA A 84 34.79 33.66 10.31
N GLN A 85 34.98 33.05 11.49
CA GLN A 85 33.97 32.52 12.42
C GLN A 85 33.11 33.63 13.05
N GLU A 86 31.83 33.32 13.33
CA GLU A 86 31.20 33.55 14.64
C GLU A 86 29.82 32.86 14.75
N ARG A 87 29.60 32.21 15.89
CA ARG A 87 28.34 31.64 16.43
C ARG A 87 27.99 32.53 17.66
N PRO A 88 26.82 32.44 18.32
CA PRO A 88 25.44 32.11 17.92
C PRO A 88 24.42 33.18 18.40
N ALA A 89 23.19 33.21 17.87
CA ALA A 89 22.07 33.86 18.56
C ALA A 89 20.75 33.12 18.30
N ALA A 90 20.03 32.86 19.38
CA ALA A 90 18.74 32.20 19.45
C ALA A 90 17.60 33.17 19.11
N VAL A 91 16.61 32.72 18.33
CA VAL A 91 15.25 33.30 18.30
C VAL A 91 14.24 32.18 18.09
N ALA A 92 13.20 32.18 18.92
CA ALA A 92 12.04 31.28 18.93
C ALA A 92 11.05 31.59 17.76
N PRO A 93 10.02 30.77 17.52
CA PRO A 93 9.55 30.43 16.16
C PRO A 93 8.50 31.38 15.58
N ALA A 94 8.56 31.57 14.25
CA ALA A 94 7.52 32.19 13.44
C ALA A 94 6.50 31.12 12.96
N GLN A 95 5.21 31.42 13.16
CA GLN A 95 4.07 30.70 12.58
C GLN A 95 3.85 31.10 11.11
N PRO A 96 3.50 30.19 10.20
CA PRO A 96 3.01 30.54 8.87
C PRO A 96 1.49 30.82 8.88
N GLN A 97 1.12 31.92 8.20
CA GLN A 97 -0.21 32.50 8.08
C GLN A 97 -1.16 31.68 7.18
N ASN A 98 -2.41 31.58 7.62
CA ASN A 98 -3.58 31.15 6.85
C ASN A 98 -3.98 32.21 5.83
N ASN A 99 -4.35 31.78 4.61
CA ASN A 99 -5.04 32.61 3.62
C ASN A 99 -6.50 32.16 3.55
N GLU A 100 -7.40 33.00 4.05
CA GLU A 100 -8.85 32.88 3.89
C GLU A 100 -9.36 34.23 3.39
N ALA A 101 -10.02 34.24 2.24
CA ALA A 101 -10.57 35.43 1.61
C ALA A 101 -12.09 35.33 1.56
N ALA A 102 -12.77 36.20 2.31
CA ALA A 102 -14.11 36.70 2.03
C ALA A 102 -13.98 38.08 1.36
N PRO A 103 -15.03 38.61 0.70
CA PRO A 103 -15.83 39.63 1.42
C PRO A 103 -17.32 39.70 1.06
N ALA A 104 -18.06 40.47 1.86
CA ALA A 104 -19.49 40.75 1.80
C ALA A 104 -19.81 42.20 1.33
N GLU A 105 -20.98 42.33 0.67
CA GLU A 105 -22.07 43.34 0.76
C GLU A 105 -22.00 44.84 0.32
N ARG A 106 -23.15 45.24 -0.31
CA ARG A 106 -23.82 46.56 -0.58
C ARG A 106 -23.37 47.41 -1.79
N ALA A 107 -24.24 48.04 -2.62
CA ALA A 107 -25.70 48.26 -2.64
C ALA A 107 -26.25 48.69 -4.04
N GLN A 108 -27.50 48.27 -4.35
CA GLN A 108 -28.66 48.90 -5.04
C GLN A 108 -28.54 49.77 -6.34
N SER A 109 -29.37 49.45 -7.37
CA SER A 109 -30.57 50.25 -7.78
C SER A 109 -31.32 49.74 -9.04
N SER A 110 -32.67 49.70 -8.93
CA SER A 110 -33.75 49.87 -9.96
C SER A 110 -33.90 48.82 -11.08
N VAL A 111 -35.07 48.26 -11.44
CA VAL A 111 -36.38 48.86 -11.75
C VAL A 111 -37.52 47.80 -11.60
N ALA A 112 -38.68 48.20 -11.08
CA ALA A 112 -39.97 47.46 -11.01
C ALA A 112 -40.88 47.79 -12.22
N PRO A 113 -42.03 47.12 -12.52
CA PRO A 113 -43.29 47.21 -11.73
C PRO A 113 -44.13 45.89 -11.79
N ALA A 114 -45.32 45.67 -11.23
CA ALA A 114 -46.16 46.21 -10.15
C ALA A 114 -47.32 45.17 -9.98
N LEU A 115 -47.90 45.07 -8.79
CA LEU A 115 -49.13 44.32 -8.51
C LEU A 115 -50.31 45.27 -8.34
N THR A 116 -51.50 44.87 -8.80
CA THR A 116 -52.80 45.39 -8.35
C THR A 116 -53.73 44.22 -8.00
N PRO A 117 -54.45 44.26 -6.86
CA PRO A 117 -55.59 43.40 -6.58
C PRO A 117 -56.88 44.23 -6.41
N GLU A 118 -57.96 43.93 -7.14
CA GLU A 118 -59.32 44.36 -6.79
C GLU A 118 -60.33 43.48 -7.57
N GLY A 119 -61.40 43.04 -6.90
CA GLY A 119 -62.27 41.95 -7.35
C GLY A 119 -63.41 42.32 -8.29
N ALA A 120 -64.06 41.28 -8.83
CA ALA A 120 -65.49 41.17 -9.11
C ALA A 120 -65.78 39.76 -9.64
N ALA A 121 -66.70 39.04 -8.99
CA ALA A 121 -67.42 37.94 -9.63
C ALA A 121 -68.38 38.52 -10.70
N PRO A 122 -68.71 37.75 -11.75
CA PRO A 122 -69.96 37.02 -11.67
C PRO A 122 -69.89 35.57 -12.18
N THR A 123 -70.66 34.74 -11.47
CA THR A 123 -71.43 33.57 -11.90
C THR A 123 -71.43 33.24 -13.40
N ASN A 124 -71.05 32.01 -13.72
CA ASN A 124 -71.81 31.15 -14.62
C ASN A 124 -71.71 29.69 -14.15
N GLU A 125 -72.84 29.21 -13.64
CA GLU A 125 -73.14 27.80 -13.43
C GLU A 125 -73.20 27.09 -14.79
N VAL A 126 -72.44 26.01 -14.94
CA VAL A 126 -72.88 24.85 -15.73
C VAL A 126 -72.53 23.62 -14.91
N SER A 127 -73.45 23.26 -14.03
CA SER A 127 -73.53 21.96 -13.39
C SER A 127 -73.86 20.92 -14.47
N THR A 128 -72.90 20.09 -14.83
CA THR A 128 -73.17 18.78 -15.44
C THR A 128 -73.14 17.73 -14.33
N PRO A 129 -74.22 16.97 -14.10
CA PRO A 129 -74.21 15.92 -13.08
C PRO A 129 -73.25 14.80 -13.51
N VAL A 130 -72.17 14.61 -12.76
CA VAL A 130 -71.38 13.38 -12.84
C VAL A 130 -72.12 12.31 -12.05
N GLU A 131 -72.80 11.45 -12.78
CA GLU A 131 -73.37 10.20 -12.30
C GLU A 131 -72.27 9.40 -11.59
N PRO A 132 -72.47 8.90 -10.36
CA PRO A 132 -71.49 8.05 -9.70
C PRO A 132 -71.50 6.70 -10.41
N VAL A 133 -70.57 6.50 -11.34
CA VAL A 133 -70.27 5.15 -11.85
C VAL A 133 -69.86 4.33 -10.65
N GLY A 134 -70.74 3.41 -10.26
CA GLY A 134 -70.51 2.44 -9.21
C GLY A 134 -69.20 1.72 -9.49
N VAL A 135 -68.22 1.95 -8.63
CA VAL A 135 -67.00 1.15 -8.62
C VAL A 135 -67.37 -0.16 -7.95
N ASP A 136 -67.79 -1.15 -8.74
CA ASP A 136 -67.80 -2.54 -8.29
C ASP A 136 -66.38 -2.89 -7.82
N PRO A 137 -66.17 -3.30 -6.55
CA PRO A 137 -64.88 -3.79 -6.08
C PRO A 137 -64.73 -5.26 -6.48
N ALA A 138 -64.77 -5.52 -7.79
CA ALA A 138 -64.56 -6.83 -8.39
C ALA A 138 -64.00 -6.56 -9.79
N SER A 139 -62.70 -6.35 -9.97
CA SER A 139 -61.68 -7.33 -9.66
C SER A 139 -60.37 -6.58 -9.48
N ALA A 140 -59.86 -6.54 -8.26
CA ALA A 140 -58.42 -6.56 -8.09
C ALA A 140 -57.96 -7.95 -8.58
N GLU A 141 -57.99 -8.16 -9.90
CA GLU A 141 -57.11 -9.15 -10.48
C GLU A 141 -55.73 -8.70 -10.06
N HIS A 142 -55.19 -9.42 -9.09
CA HIS A 142 -53.77 -9.56 -8.88
C HIS A 142 -53.15 -9.66 -10.27
N ARG A 143 -52.55 -8.58 -10.78
CA ARG A 143 -51.69 -8.63 -11.95
C ARG A 143 -50.48 -9.45 -11.51
N ALA A 144 -50.64 -10.76 -11.55
CA ALA A 144 -49.77 -11.78 -11.00
C ALA A 144 -48.58 -12.06 -11.94
N ASP A 145 -48.08 -11.03 -12.61
CA ASP A 145 -46.97 -11.13 -13.57
C ASP A 145 -45.67 -10.53 -13.01
N ILE A 146 -45.57 -10.31 -11.70
CA ILE A 146 -44.29 -9.93 -11.07
C ILE A 146 -43.96 -10.84 -9.89
N PRO A 147 -43.42 -12.03 -10.14
CA PRO A 147 -42.48 -12.65 -9.24
C PRO A 147 -41.06 -12.29 -9.67
N HIS A 148 -40.72 -11.00 -9.74
CA HIS A 148 -39.31 -10.61 -9.72
C HIS A 148 -38.81 -10.89 -8.31
N ASN A 149 -38.16 -12.03 -8.13
CA ASN A 149 -37.52 -12.40 -6.90
C ASN A 149 -36.34 -11.45 -6.70
N LEU A 150 -36.57 -10.29 -6.08
CA LEU A 150 -35.58 -9.25 -5.73
C LEU A 150 -34.56 -9.73 -4.67
N SER A 151 -34.41 -11.05 -4.52
CA SER A 151 -33.30 -11.60 -3.78
C SER A 151 -32.00 -11.29 -4.50
N PRO A 152 -30.88 -11.07 -3.78
CA PRO A 152 -29.57 -10.87 -4.40
C PRO A 152 -29.18 -12.00 -5.37
N TRP A 153 -29.68 -13.21 -5.11
CA TRP A 153 -29.49 -14.38 -5.97
C TRP A 153 -30.28 -14.28 -7.27
N GLY A 154 -31.55 -13.88 -7.21
CA GLY A 154 -32.37 -13.64 -8.40
C GLY A 154 -31.78 -12.54 -9.29
N MET A 155 -31.33 -11.45 -8.67
CA MET A 155 -30.66 -10.34 -9.37
C MET A 155 -29.35 -10.79 -10.02
N PHE A 156 -28.54 -11.60 -9.32
CA PHE A 156 -27.31 -12.13 -9.93
C PHE A 156 -27.59 -13.02 -11.14
N MET A 157 -28.65 -13.84 -11.12
CA MET A 157 -29.01 -14.71 -12.24
C MET A 157 -29.56 -13.93 -13.44
N ALA A 158 -30.29 -12.85 -13.18
CA ALA A 158 -30.82 -11.95 -14.22
C ALA A 158 -29.75 -11.02 -14.83
N ALA A 159 -28.63 -10.80 -14.13
CA ALA A 159 -27.58 -9.90 -14.57
C ALA A 159 -26.91 -10.24 -15.91
N ASP A 160 -26.46 -9.19 -16.60
CA ASP A 160 -25.64 -9.29 -17.80
C ASP A 160 -24.29 -10.00 -17.54
N TRP A 161 -23.72 -10.63 -18.56
CA TRP A 161 -22.49 -11.42 -18.42
C TRP A 161 -21.30 -10.58 -17.91
N VAL A 162 -21.21 -9.29 -18.27
CA VAL A 162 -20.16 -8.40 -17.78
C VAL A 162 -20.36 -8.10 -16.29
N VAL A 163 -21.59 -7.79 -15.87
CA VAL A 163 -21.92 -7.51 -14.46
C VAL A 163 -21.68 -8.75 -13.59
N LYS A 164 -22.07 -9.94 -14.09
CA LYS A 164 -21.74 -11.22 -13.44
C LYS A 164 -20.23 -11.40 -13.27
N GLY A 165 -19.45 -11.10 -14.30
CA GLY A 165 -17.98 -11.15 -14.23
C GLY A 165 -17.41 -10.21 -13.16
N VAL A 166 -17.91 -8.97 -13.10
CA VAL A 166 -17.55 -7.98 -12.07
C VAL A 166 -17.86 -8.51 -10.66
N MET A 167 -19.07 -9.01 -10.43
CA MET A 167 -19.50 -9.52 -9.13
C MET A 167 -18.69 -10.74 -8.69
N ILE A 168 -18.42 -11.69 -9.58
CA ILE A 168 -17.58 -12.87 -9.31
C ILE A 168 -16.14 -12.44 -9.00
N GLY A 169 -15.57 -11.52 -9.77
CA GLY A 169 -14.22 -11.00 -9.55
C GLY A 169 -14.08 -10.31 -8.18
N LEU A 170 -15.06 -9.50 -7.79
CA LEU A 170 -15.10 -8.85 -6.48
C LEU A 170 -15.29 -9.85 -5.34
N ALA A 171 -16.13 -10.87 -5.52
CA ALA A 171 -16.29 -11.95 -4.54
C ALA A 171 -14.98 -12.73 -4.33
N PHE A 172 -14.25 -13.02 -5.42
CA PHE A 172 -12.93 -13.65 -5.35
C PHE A 172 -11.91 -12.74 -4.64
N ALA A 173 -11.88 -11.44 -4.95
CA ALA A 173 -11.02 -10.49 -4.27
C ALA A 173 -11.30 -10.43 -2.75
N SER A 174 -12.56 -10.53 -2.34
CA SER A 174 -12.96 -10.64 -0.94
C SER A 174 -12.37 -11.91 -0.29
N LEU A 175 -12.49 -13.06 -0.96
CA LEU A 175 -11.91 -14.33 -0.47
C LEU A 175 -10.38 -14.25 -0.30
N VAL A 176 -9.69 -13.62 -1.25
CA VAL A 176 -8.24 -13.38 -1.17
C VAL A 176 -7.90 -12.51 0.05
N THR A 177 -8.65 -11.43 0.28
CA THR A 177 -8.47 -10.55 1.45
C THR A 177 -8.52 -11.33 2.77
N TRP A 178 -9.56 -12.16 2.97
CA TRP A 178 -9.71 -12.98 4.18
C TRP A 178 -8.61 -14.04 4.33
N THR A 179 -8.20 -14.67 3.22
CA THR A 179 -7.13 -15.68 3.23
C THR A 179 -5.79 -15.06 3.62
N VAL A 180 -5.44 -13.91 3.04
CA VAL A 180 -4.20 -13.19 3.36
C VAL A 180 -4.25 -12.71 4.80
N TRP A 181 -5.39 -12.23 5.29
CA TRP A 181 -5.54 -11.82 6.69
C TRP A 181 -5.17 -12.94 7.68
N VAL A 182 -5.75 -14.14 7.52
CA VAL A 182 -5.45 -15.25 8.42
C VAL A 182 -3.97 -15.67 8.30
N ALA A 183 -3.48 -15.85 7.07
CA ALA A 183 -2.11 -16.29 6.83
C ALA A 183 -1.08 -15.30 7.41
N LYS A 184 -1.26 -14.00 7.15
CA LYS A 184 -0.34 -12.95 7.63
C LYS A 184 -0.44 -12.72 9.13
N SER A 185 -1.63 -12.87 9.72
CA SER A 185 -1.79 -12.76 11.18
C SER A 185 -0.94 -13.80 11.90
N VAL A 186 -0.99 -15.06 11.46
CA VAL A 186 -0.19 -16.14 12.06
C VAL A 186 1.31 -15.97 11.78
N GLU A 187 1.69 -15.60 10.56
CA GLU A 187 3.10 -15.36 10.19
C GLU A 187 3.73 -14.26 11.06
N LEU A 188 3.04 -13.12 11.16
CA LEU A 188 3.53 -11.94 11.88
C LEU A 188 3.52 -12.14 13.40
N ALA A 189 2.47 -12.75 13.95
CA ALA A 189 2.40 -13.06 15.38
C ALA A 189 3.56 -13.99 15.77
N GLY A 190 3.79 -15.06 15.00
CA GLY A 190 4.91 -15.97 15.24
C GLY A 190 6.28 -15.28 15.13
N ALA A 191 6.45 -14.39 14.14
CA ALA A 191 7.70 -13.64 13.97
C ALA A 191 7.97 -12.67 15.13
N ARG A 192 6.95 -11.94 15.60
CA ARG A 192 7.04 -11.02 16.74
C ARG A 192 7.37 -11.75 18.04
N VAL A 193 6.72 -12.87 18.31
CA VAL A 193 6.98 -13.67 19.52
C VAL A 193 8.44 -14.16 19.53
N ARG A 194 8.94 -14.69 18.40
CA ARG A 194 10.33 -15.13 18.29
C ARG A 194 11.32 -13.98 18.45
N ALA A 195 11.10 -12.86 17.76
CA ALA A 195 11.97 -11.68 17.86
C ALA A 195 12.00 -11.12 19.29
N GLY A 196 10.84 -10.97 19.93
CA GLY A 196 10.73 -10.50 21.32
C GLY A 196 11.39 -11.46 22.32
N ALA A 197 11.28 -12.77 22.12
CA ALA A 197 11.96 -13.77 22.95
C ALA A 197 13.50 -13.68 22.81
N THR A 198 14.02 -13.49 21.60
CA THR A 198 15.45 -13.29 21.36
C THR A 198 15.94 -11.96 21.93
N LEU A 199 15.19 -10.88 21.76
CA LEU A 199 15.52 -9.57 22.34
C LEU A 199 15.60 -9.62 23.87
N LYS A 200 14.73 -10.38 24.54
CA LYS A 200 14.83 -10.62 26.00
C LYS A 200 16.13 -11.32 26.39
N VAL A 201 16.65 -12.23 25.56
CA VAL A 201 17.95 -12.88 25.80
C VAL A 201 19.08 -11.87 25.61
N ILE A 202 19.08 -11.12 24.49
CA ILE A 202 20.10 -10.10 24.19
C ILE A 202 20.22 -9.08 25.32
N ARG A 203 19.09 -8.61 25.87
CA ARG A 203 19.09 -7.64 26.99
C ARG A 203 19.62 -8.19 28.31
N LYS A 204 19.56 -9.51 28.52
CA LYS A 204 20.01 -10.15 29.77
C LYS A 204 21.47 -10.60 29.71
N ALA A 205 21.97 -10.90 28.52
CA ALA A 205 23.31 -11.43 28.34
C ALA A 205 24.40 -10.41 28.68
N LYS A 206 25.50 -10.90 29.26
CA LYS A 206 26.69 -10.11 29.58
C LYS A 206 27.71 -10.10 28.45
N THR A 207 27.70 -11.10 27.58
CA THR A 207 28.61 -11.20 26.44
C THR A 207 27.86 -11.61 25.18
N LEU A 208 28.47 -11.40 24.02
CA LEU A 208 27.90 -11.83 22.75
C LEU A 208 27.78 -13.36 22.69
N ASN A 209 28.81 -14.08 23.15
CA ASN A 209 28.83 -15.55 23.14
C ASN A 209 27.70 -16.15 23.98
N GLU A 210 27.45 -15.63 25.19
CA GLU A 210 26.33 -16.06 26.04
C GLU A 210 24.98 -15.87 25.34
N ALA A 211 24.79 -14.72 24.68
CA ALA A 211 23.56 -14.43 23.94
C ALA A 211 23.37 -15.39 22.76
N THR A 212 24.44 -15.67 22.00
CA THR A 212 24.41 -16.55 20.83
C THR A 212 24.13 -18.00 21.21
N GLU A 213 24.75 -18.51 22.27
CA GLU A 213 24.52 -19.87 22.78
C GLU A 213 23.06 -20.06 23.27
N ALA A 214 22.53 -19.07 24.01
CA ALA A 214 21.15 -19.09 24.49
C ALA A 214 20.08 -19.04 23.37
N VAL A 215 20.48 -18.78 22.12
CA VAL A 215 19.60 -18.79 20.94
C VAL A 215 20.02 -19.79 19.86
N GLU A 216 20.95 -20.70 20.14
CA GLU A 216 21.49 -21.65 19.15
C GLU A 216 20.38 -22.49 18.48
N LYS A 217 19.38 -22.94 19.26
CA LYS A 217 18.23 -23.70 18.77
C LYS A 217 17.08 -22.83 18.25
N LYS A 218 17.17 -21.51 18.39
CA LYS A 218 16.14 -20.56 17.95
C LYS A 218 16.44 -20.07 16.54
N GLY A 219 15.39 -19.96 15.72
CA GLY A 219 15.46 -19.39 14.38
C GLY A 219 14.88 -17.98 14.30
N GLY A 220 15.20 -17.30 13.20
CA GLY A 220 14.63 -15.99 12.86
C GLY A 220 15.68 -14.88 12.77
N PRO A 221 15.28 -13.69 12.28
CA PRO A 221 16.23 -12.63 11.96
C PRO A 221 17.05 -12.14 13.16
N ALA A 222 16.43 -11.99 14.33
CA ALA A 222 17.14 -11.57 15.55
C ALA A 222 18.17 -12.62 16.03
N ALA A 223 17.93 -13.92 15.82
CA ALA A 223 18.92 -14.96 16.13
C ALA A 223 20.03 -15.00 15.08
N LEU A 224 19.69 -14.74 13.81
CA LEU A 224 20.67 -14.60 12.73
C LEU A 224 21.62 -13.41 12.98
N MET A 225 21.11 -12.29 13.47
CA MET A 225 21.91 -11.12 13.86
C MET A 225 23.02 -11.47 14.86
N LEU A 226 22.70 -12.23 15.91
CA LEU A 226 23.69 -12.72 16.90
C LEU A 226 24.77 -13.61 16.25
N ARG A 227 24.36 -14.56 15.40
CA ARG A 227 25.29 -15.45 14.69
C ARG A 227 26.20 -14.68 13.74
N MET A 228 25.65 -13.72 13.00
CA MET A 228 26.42 -12.90 12.07
C MET A 228 27.43 -12.01 12.80
N ALA A 229 27.05 -11.39 13.91
CA ALA A 229 27.97 -10.62 14.73
C ALA A 229 29.08 -11.52 15.33
N THR A 230 28.72 -12.71 15.82
CA THR A 230 29.70 -13.66 16.37
C THR A 230 30.68 -14.13 15.30
N HIS A 231 30.16 -14.46 14.11
CA HIS A 231 30.96 -14.86 12.96
C HIS A 231 31.93 -13.75 12.52
N GLU A 232 31.45 -12.51 12.46
CA GLU A 232 32.30 -11.35 12.12
C GLU A 232 33.40 -11.10 13.16
N MET A 233 33.09 -11.28 14.45
CA MET A 233 34.10 -11.21 15.51
C MET A 233 35.15 -12.32 15.40
N GLN A 234 34.76 -13.54 15.05
CA GLN A 234 35.68 -14.67 14.86
C GLN A 234 36.59 -14.49 13.64
N LEU A 235 36.06 -13.98 12.52
CA LEU A 235 36.84 -13.65 11.33
C LEU A 235 37.87 -12.56 11.59
N SER A 236 37.53 -11.63 12.48
CA SER A 236 38.38 -10.48 12.78
C SER A 236 39.37 -10.72 13.92
N ASP A 237 39.37 -11.91 14.53
CA ASP A 237 40.13 -12.21 15.76
C ASP A 237 41.63 -11.91 15.63
N ALA A 238 42.24 -12.23 14.48
CA ALA A 238 43.65 -11.96 14.19
C ALA A 238 44.00 -10.46 14.00
N VAL A 239 43.01 -9.63 13.67
CA VAL A 239 43.22 -8.19 13.37
C VAL A 239 42.83 -7.31 14.56
N VAL A 240 42.02 -7.82 15.50
CA VAL A 240 41.55 -7.10 16.70
C VAL A 240 42.69 -6.59 17.57
N GLU A 241 43.79 -7.34 17.68
CA GLU A 241 44.94 -6.94 18.52
C GLU A 241 45.71 -5.72 17.96
N HIS A 242 45.55 -5.41 16.67
CA HIS A 242 46.33 -4.41 15.96
C HIS A 242 45.49 -3.19 15.51
N THR A 243 44.21 -3.09 15.89
CA THR A 243 43.28 -2.04 15.43
C THR A 243 42.29 -1.65 16.51
N ASP A 244 41.75 -0.43 16.45
CA ASP A 244 40.78 0.12 17.42
C ASP A 244 39.38 -0.56 17.40
N GLY A 245 39.21 -1.71 16.76
CA GLY A 245 37.92 -2.43 16.64
C GLY A 245 36.78 -1.68 15.90
N GLY A 246 36.97 -0.42 15.48
CA GLY A 246 35.95 0.42 14.85
C GLY A 246 35.48 -0.17 13.51
N GLY A 247 36.39 -0.70 12.71
CA GLY A 247 36.04 -1.37 11.45
C GLY A 247 35.16 -2.61 11.64
N ILE A 248 35.30 -3.33 12.76
CA ILE A 248 34.46 -4.50 13.08
C ILE A 248 33.05 -4.05 13.43
N LYS A 249 32.94 -3.01 14.26
CA LYS A 249 31.65 -2.42 14.62
C LYS A 249 30.88 -1.94 13.39
N GLU A 250 31.56 -1.31 12.43
CA GLU A 250 30.94 -0.85 11.18
C GLU A 250 30.45 -2.02 10.32
N ARG A 251 31.26 -3.07 10.14
CA ARG A 251 30.85 -4.26 9.38
C ARG A 251 29.69 -5.00 10.04
N VAL A 252 29.70 -5.12 11.37
CA VAL A 252 28.58 -5.68 12.13
C VAL A 252 27.33 -4.83 11.93
N SER A 253 27.38 -3.52 12.19
CA SER A 253 26.24 -2.60 12.00
C SER A 253 25.64 -2.71 10.59
N SER A 254 26.50 -2.70 9.56
CA SER A 254 26.09 -2.86 8.16
C SER A 254 25.40 -4.21 7.91
N ALA A 255 25.93 -5.31 8.45
CA ALA A 255 25.31 -6.64 8.32
C ALA A 255 23.96 -6.71 9.05
N LEU A 256 23.85 -6.15 10.26
CA LEU A 256 22.61 -6.13 11.05
C LEU A 256 21.51 -5.33 10.34
N SER A 257 21.83 -4.14 9.82
CA SER A 257 20.91 -3.29 9.05
C SER A 257 20.36 -4.00 7.80
N ARG A 258 21.21 -4.77 7.10
CA ARG A 258 20.79 -5.59 5.95
C ARG A 258 19.81 -6.69 6.37
N ILE A 259 20.05 -7.37 7.49
CA ILE A 259 19.16 -8.42 8.01
C ILE A 259 17.80 -7.82 8.41
N GLU A 260 17.80 -6.68 9.10
CA GLU A 260 16.58 -5.97 9.48
C GLU A 260 15.74 -5.58 8.26
N THR A 261 16.38 -4.93 7.27
CA THR A 261 15.73 -4.49 6.04
C THR A 261 15.16 -5.67 5.26
N HIS A 262 15.93 -6.75 5.12
CA HIS A 262 15.48 -7.96 4.43
C HIS A 262 14.29 -8.61 5.15
N ALA A 263 14.34 -8.71 6.48
CA ALA A 263 13.25 -9.26 7.29
C ALA A 263 11.97 -8.42 7.21
N GLY A 264 12.10 -7.09 7.25
CA GLY A 264 10.98 -6.16 7.06
C GLY A 264 10.33 -6.32 5.69
N ARG A 265 11.12 -6.30 4.61
CA ARG A 265 10.63 -6.47 3.24
C ARG A 265 9.95 -7.82 3.03
N ARG A 266 10.53 -8.90 3.57
CA ARG A 266 9.92 -10.24 3.50
C ARG A 266 8.55 -10.26 4.18
N MET A 267 8.40 -9.61 5.33
CA MET A 267 7.14 -9.56 6.05
C MET A 267 6.06 -8.77 5.28
N SER A 268 6.44 -7.68 4.61
CA SER A 268 5.55 -6.89 3.74
C SER A 268 5.13 -7.61 2.45
N ARG A 269 5.80 -8.71 2.07
CA ARG A 269 5.44 -9.43 0.84
C ARG A 269 4.03 -9.98 0.92
N GLY A 270 3.20 -9.70 -0.09
CA GLY A 270 1.83 -10.18 -0.18
C GLY A 270 0.78 -9.24 0.43
N THR A 271 1.16 -8.27 1.28
CA THR A 271 0.19 -7.27 1.78
C THR A 271 -0.18 -6.23 0.72
N GLY A 272 0.66 -6.05 -0.31
CA GLY A 272 0.38 -5.13 -1.43
C GLY A 272 -0.89 -5.49 -2.20
N VAL A 273 -1.26 -6.78 -2.27
CA VAL A 273 -2.50 -7.21 -2.90
C VAL A 273 -3.72 -6.60 -2.23
N LEU A 274 -3.70 -6.43 -0.90
CA LEU A 274 -4.80 -5.83 -0.14
C LEU A 274 -4.89 -4.32 -0.42
N ALA A 275 -3.75 -3.66 -0.59
CA ALA A 275 -3.73 -2.25 -0.97
C ALA A 275 -4.36 -2.06 -2.35
N THR A 276 -4.01 -2.91 -3.31
CA THR A 276 -4.59 -2.88 -4.66
C THR A 276 -6.07 -3.19 -4.63
N ILE A 277 -6.52 -4.26 -3.98
CA ILE A 277 -7.95 -4.58 -3.87
C ILE A 277 -8.71 -3.43 -3.20
N GLY A 278 -8.17 -2.90 -2.10
CA GLY A 278 -8.78 -1.80 -1.38
C GLY A 278 -8.92 -0.51 -2.21
N SER A 279 -7.96 -0.22 -3.10
CA SER A 279 -8.02 0.97 -3.95
C SER A 279 -8.81 0.77 -5.24
N THR A 280 -8.84 -0.44 -5.81
CA THR A 280 -9.46 -0.68 -7.13
C THR A 280 -10.87 -1.25 -7.06
N ALA A 281 -11.22 -2.03 -6.02
CA ALA A 281 -12.53 -2.67 -5.92
C ALA A 281 -13.74 -1.70 -5.99
N PRO A 282 -13.70 -0.48 -5.40
CA PRO A 282 -14.80 0.47 -5.55
C PRO A 282 -15.00 0.90 -7.01
N PHE A 283 -13.91 1.11 -7.76
CA PHE A 283 -13.96 1.50 -9.17
C PHE A 283 -14.42 0.34 -10.06
N VAL A 284 -14.06 -0.90 -9.73
CA VAL A 284 -14.57 -2.10 -10.40
C VAL A 284 -16.08 -2.24 -10.17
N GLY A 285 -16.58 -1.96 -8.97
CA GLY A 285 -18.01 -1.90 -8.68
C GLY A 285 -18.74 -0.77 -9.43
N LEU A 286 -18.14 0.43 -9.47
CA LEU A 286 -18.63 1.57 -10.24
C LEU A 286 -18.71 1.24 -11.74
N PHE A 287 -17.71 0.57 -12.29
CA PHE A 287 -17.76 0.07 -13.67
C PHE A 287 -18.97 -0.84 -13.90
N GLY A 288 -19.25 -1.76 -12.96
CA GLY A 288 -20.45 -2.59 -13.00
C GLY A 288 -21.75 -1.77 -13.03
N THR A 289 -21.84 -0.68 -12.25
CA THR A 289 -23.02 0.20 -12.31
C THR A 289 -23.18 0.91 -13.64
N VAL A 290 -22.10 1.47 -14.18
CA VAL A 290 -22.14 2.22 -15.45
C VAL A 290 -22.57 1.28 -16.57
N TRP A 291 -22.04 0.06 -16.58
CA TRP A 291 -22.42 -0.96 -17.56
C TRP A 291 -23.90 -1.35 -17.45
N GLY A 292 -24.39 -1.67 -16.25
CA GLY A 292 -25.78 -2.09 -16.06
C GLY A 292 -26.79 -0.98 -16.37
N ILE A 293 -26.48 0.27 -16.02
CA ILE A 293 -27.32 1.44 -16.37
C ILE A 293 -27.33 1.64 -17.90
N MET A 294 -26.17 1.54 -18.55
CA MET A 294 -26.09 1.62 -20.02
C MET A 294 -26.96 0.54 -20.69
N ASN A 295 -26.89 -0.70 -20.23
CA ASN A 295 -27.70 -1.79 -20.79
C ASN A 295 -29.21 -1.60 -20.54
N SER A 296 -29.58 -0.99 -19.42
CA SER A 296 -30.97 -0.62 -19.12
C SER A 296 -31.49 0.45 -20.10
N PHE A 297 -30.68 1.45 -20.46
CA PHE A 297 -31.06 2.45 -21.46
C PHE A 297 -31.16 1.87 -22.87
N ILE A 298 -30.29 0.93 -23.24
CA ILE A 298 -30.39 0.20 -24.52
C ILE A 298 -31.73 -0.55 -24.59
N SER A 299 -32.13 -1.21 -23.50
CA SER A 299 -33.40 -1.94 -23.41
C SER A 299 -34.63 -1.03 -23.60
N ILE A 300 -34.61 0.20 -23.07
CA ILE A 300 -35.67 1.20 -23.32
C ILE A 300 -35.73 1.57 -24.81
N SER A 301 -34.56 1.79 -25.42
CA SER A 301 -34.49 2.17 -26.83
C SER A 301 -35.01 1.07 -27.76
N GLU A 302 -34.71 -0.20 -27.46
CA GLU A 302 -35.15 -1.34 -28.26
C GLU A 302 -36.64 -1.65 -28.06
N SER A 303 -37.13 -1.55 -26.83
CA SER A 303 -38.52 -1.84 -26.49
C SER A 303 -39.50 -0.70 -26.81
N GLN A 304 -38.99 0.49 -27.14
CA GLN A 304 -39.76 1.70 -27.44
C GLN A 304 -40.81 2.05 -26.37
N THR A 305 -40.63 1.57 -25.13
CA THR A 305 -41.52 1.82 -24.00
C THR A 305 -40.76 2.49 -22.86
N THR A 306 -41.40 3.47 -22.24
CA THR A 306 -40.88 4.17 -21.04
C THR A 306 -41.31 3.46 -19.74
N ASN A 307 -41.81 2.23 -19.83
CA ASN A 307 -42.26 1.49 -18.66
C ASN A 307 -41.09 1.17 -17.71
N LEU A 308 -41.12 1.77 -16.52
CA LEU A 308 -40.10 1.61 -15.49
C LEU A 308 -39.92 0.16 -15.01
N ALA A 309 -40.95 -0.68 -15.14
CA ALA A 309 -40.88 -2.09 -14.75
C ALA A 309 -39.83 -2.87 -15.57
N VAL A 310 -39.58 -2.47 -16.82
CA VAL A 310 -38.63 -3.14 -17.73
C VAL A 310 -37.18 -2.87 -17.32
N VAL A 311 -36.89 -1.70 -16.75
CA VAL A 311 -35.51 -1.28 -16.40
C VAL A 311 -35.15 -1.42 -14.92
N ALA A 312 -36.15 -1.49 -14.04
CA ALA A 312 -35.93 -1.62 -12.61
C ALA A 312 -34.96 -2.77 -12.24
N PRO A 313 -35.01 -3.96 -12.87
CA PRO A 313 -34.07 -5.04 -12.57
C PRO A 313 -32.61 -4.70 -12.91
N GLY A 314 -32.34 -4.16 -14.11
CA GLY A 314 -30.97 -3.84 -14.54
C GLY A 314 -30.30 -2.74 -13.72
N ILE A 315 -31.09 -1.75 -13.29
CA ILE A 315 -30.62 -0.69 -12.37
C ILE A 315 -30.33 -1.28 -10.99
N ALA A 316 -31.19 -2.17 -10.48
CA ALA A 316 -30.97 -2.79 -9.18
C ALA A 316 -29.68 -3.65 -9.18
N GLU A 317 -29.44 -4.43 -10.24
CA GLU A 317 -28.23 -5.24 -10.42
C GLU A 317 -26.96 -4.39 -10.51
N ALA A 318 -27.03 -3.28 -11.27
CA ALA A 318 -25.98 -2.28 -11.32
C ALA A 318 -25.61 -1.82 -9.91
N LEU A 319 -26.58 -1.34 -9.12
CA LEU A 319 -26.34 -0.85 -7.76
C LEU A 319 -25.76 -1.92 -6.84
N LEU A 320 -26.21 -3.18 -7.00
CA LEU A 320 -25.66 -4.32 -6.26
C LEU A 320 -24.16 -4.53 -6.55
N ALA A 321 -23.70 -4.35 -7.78
CA ALA A 321 -22.28 -4.47 -8.13
C ALA A 321 -21.41 -3.45 -7.38
N THR A 322 -21.86 -2.21 -7.23
CA THR A 322 -21.15 -1.20 -6.43
C THR A 322 -21.16 -1.54 -4.94
N ALA A 323 -22.30 -2.00 -4.41
CA ALA A 323 -22.38 -2.43 -3.02
C ALA A 323 -21.38 -3.55 -2.70
N ILE A 324 -21.27 -4.55 -3.58
CA ILE A 324 -20.28 -5.64 -3.45
C ILE A 324 -18.85 -5.09 -3.55
N GLY A 325 -18.61 -4.13 -4.44
CA GLY A 325 -17.31 -3.45 -4.57
C GLY A 325 -16.85 -2.83 -3.25
N LEU A 326 -17.74 -2.12 -2.56
CA LEU A 326 -17.46 -1.52 -1.25
C LEU A 326 -17.26 -2.59 -0.17
N VAL A 327 -18.07 -3.64 -0.15
CA VAL A 327 -17.94 -4.76 0.80
C VAL A 327 -16.60 -5.48 0.62
N ALA A 328 -16.07 -5.58 -0.60
CA ALA A 328 -14.74 -6.13 -0.85
C ALA A 328 -13.61 -5.15 -0.47
N ALA A 329 -13.79 -3.85 -0.74
CA ALA A 329 -12.77 -2.83 -0.55
C ALA A 329 -12.50 -2.51 0.94
N ILE A 330 -13.56 -2.29 1.72
CA ILE A 330 -13.45 -1.77 3.10
C ILE A 330 -12.59 -2.70 3.99
N PRO A 331 -12.85 -4.02 4.04
CA PRO A 331 -12.02 -4.93 4.83
C PRO A 331 -10.57 -4.95 4.33
N ALA A 332 -10.35 -4.93 3.01
CA ALA A 332 -9.01 -4.96 2.43
C ALA A 332 -8.16 -3.77 2.90
N VAL A 333 -8.71 -2.56 2.89
CA VAL A 333 -8.03 -1.34 3.37
C VAL A 333 -7.73 -1.43 4.87
N VAL A 334 -8.71 -1.81 5.69
CA VAL A 334 -8.54 -1.92 7.15
C VAL A 334 -7.43 -2.92 7.48
N ILE A 335 -7.50 -4.11 6.89
CA ILE A 335 -6.52 -5.18 7.13
C ILE A 335 -5.12 -4.75 6.65
N TYR A 336 -5.03 -4.12 5.48
CA TYR A 336 -3.77 -3.58 4.97
C TYR A 336 -3.12 -2.60 5.97
N ASN A 337 -3.90 -1.64 6.48
CA ASN A 337 -3.41 -0.64 7.43
C ASN A 337 -2.96 -1.26 8.76
N VAL A 338 -3.70 -2.24 9.27
CA VAL A 338 -3.31 -3.00 10.47
C VAL A 338 -1.98 -3.72 10.25
N PHE A 339 -1.78 -4.35 9.10
CA PHE A 339 -0.51 -5.01 8.79
C PHE A 339 0.62 -4.02 8.56
N ALA A 340 0.39 -2.90 7.86
CA ALA A 340 1.39 -1.87 7.65
C ALA A 340 1.95 -1.37 9.00
N ARG A 341 1.07 -0.97 9.92
CA ARG A 341 1.47 -0.57 11.28
C ARG A 341 2.13 -1.73 12.04
N SER A 342 1.62 -2.93 11.87
CA SER A 342 2.14 -4.08 12.61
C SER A 342 3.54 -4.51 12.15
N ILE A 343 3.81 -4.41 10.86
CA ILE A 343 5.13 -4.68 10.27
C ILE A 343 6.13 -3.62 10.72
N THR A 344 5.74 -2.35 10.78
CA THR A 344 6.59 -1.30 11.36
C THR A 344 6.97 -1.61 12.80
N GLY A 345 6.02 -2.04 13.63
CA GLY A 345 6.32 -2.50 15.00
C GLY A 345 7.27 -3.70 15.04
N TYR A 346 7.17 -4.64 14.09
CA TYR A 346 8.12 -5.75 13.98
C TYR A 346 9.53 -5.28 13.56
N ARG A 347 9.64 -4.30 12.66
CA ARG A 347 10.93 -3.70 12.28
C ARG A 347 11.60 -3.02 13.47
N HIS A 348 10.84 -2.25 14.27
CA HIS A 348 11.36 -1.66 15.51
C HIS A 348 11.89 -2.72 16.49
N LEU A 349 11.19 -3.85 16.67
CA LEU A 349 11.68 -4.94 17.51
C LEU A 349 13.00 -5.54 17.00
N LEU A 350 13.20 -5.59 15.69
CA LEU A 350 14.47 -6.05 15.10
C LEU A 350 15.58 -5.00 15.24
N ALA A 351 15.26 -3.72 15.07
CA ALA A 351 16.20 -2.62 15.31
C ALA A 351 16.68 -2.59 16.77
N ASP A 352 15.78 -2.79 17.73
CA ASP A 352 16.13 -2.93 19.15
C ASP A 352 17.07 -4.11 19.40
N ALA A 353 16.84 -5.24 18.70
CA ALA A 353 17.70 -6.41 18.77
C ALA A 353 19.08 -6.12 18.17
N ALA A 354 19.15 -5.49 17.00
CA ALA A 354 20.40 -5.07 16.36
C ALA A 354 21.21 -4.15 17.28
N ALA A 355 20.59 -3.09 17.82
CA ALA A 355 21.23 -2.19 18.77
C ALA A 355 21.67 -2.94 20.05
N GLY A 356 20.93 -3.94 20.50
CA GLY A 356 21.33 -4.82 21.60
C GLY A 356 22.61 -5.60 21.27
N VAL A 357 22.68 -6.20 20.07
CA VAL A 357 23.86 -6.92 19.58
C VAL A 357 25.07 -5.98 19.46
N GLU A 358 24.90 -4.78 18.91
CA GLU A 358 25.98 -3.79 18.80
C GLU A 358 26.56 -3.39 20.15
N ARG A 359 25.71 -3.24 21.18
CA ARG A 359 26.18 -2.97 22.55
C ARG A 359 26.98 -4.15 23.12
N LEU A 360 26.57 -5.39 22.86
CA LEU A 360 27.34 -6.58 23.26
C LEU A 360 28.70 -6.61 22.56
N VAL A 361 28.73 -6.39 21.25
CA VAL A 361 29.97 -6.34 20.45
C VAL A 361 30.89 -5.22 20.94
N SER A 362 30.36 -4.02 21.13
CA SER A 362 31.15 -2.87 21.62
C SER A 362 31.78 -3.20 22.98
N ARG A 363 30.98 -3.73 23.91
CA ARG A 363 31.45 -4.09 25.25
C ARG A 363 32.50 -5.21 25.22
N ASP A 364 32.31 -6.24 24.40
CA ASP A 364 33.26 -7.35 24.28
C ASP A 364 34.59 -6.88 23.64
N LEU A 365 34.54 -5.94 22.69
CA LEU A 365 35.74 -5.31 22.11
C LEU A 365 36.48 -4.41 23.11
N ASP A 366 35.75 -3.66 23.95
CA ASP A 366 36.35 -2.81 24.98
C ASP A 366 37.06 -3.65 26.06
N PHE A 367 36.44 -4.75 26.51
CA PHE A 367 37.06 -5.65 27.48
C PHE A 367 38.34 -6.31 26.98
N ARG A 368 38.44 -6.62 25.68
CA ARG A 368 39.67 -7.16 25.07
C ARG A 368 40.84 -6.19 25.06
N ARG A 369 40.59 -4.87 25.16
CA ARG A 369 41.66 -3.85 25.21
C ARG A 369 42.24 -3.66 26.59
N ILE A 370 41.57 -4.13 27.64
CA ILE A 370 42.09 -4.00 29.01
C ILE A 370 43.17 -5.07 29.20
N PRO A 371 44.45 -4.70 29.38
CA PRO A 371 45.51 -5.68 29.56
C PRO A 371 45.25 -6.50 30.83
N PRO A 372 45.53 -7.82 30.83
CA PRO A 372 45.43 -8.62 32.04
C PRO A 372 46.43 -8.10 33.08
N GLY A 373 45.95 -7.35 34.08
CA GLY A 373 46.77 -6.80 35.18
C GLY A 373 46.40 -5.40 35.70
N SER A 374 45.47 -4.67 35.08
CA SER A 374 45.14 -3.27 35.46
C SER A 374 44.18 -3.09 36.64
N THR A 375 43.86 -4.14 37.40
CA THR A 375 43.08 -4.02 38.64
C THR A 375 43.95 -3.40 39.74
N SER A 376 44.24 -2.10 39.64
CA SER A 376 44.70 -1.33 40.79
C SER A 376 43.56 -1.29 41.80
N LYS A 377 43.70 -2.02 42.92
CA LYS A 377 42.83 -1.83 44.09
C LYS A 377 42.82 -0.33 44.41
N PRO A 378 41.66 0.33 44.56
CA PRO A 378 41.65 1.67 45.12
C PRO A 378 42.28 1.58 46.51
N ALA A 379 43.45 2.19 46.67
CA ALA A 379 44.11 2.30 47.97
C ALA A 379 43.21 3.18 48.84
N VAL A 380 42.35 2.56 49.64
CA VAL A 380 41.61 3.24 50.69
C VAL A 380 42.64 3.63 51.75
N SER A 381 43.17 4.85 51.67
CA SER A 381 43.95 5.43 52.75
C SER A 381 43.00 5.82 53.88
N LEU A 382 42.80 4.90 54.83
CA LEU A 382 42.33 5.22 56.17
C LEU A 382 43.42 6.07 56.85
N VAL A 383 43.39 7.37 56.61
CA VAL A 383 44.09 8.37 57.44
C VAL A 383 43.05 9.00 58.34
N GLY A 384 43.11 8.64 59.61
CA GLY A 384 42.25 9.17 60.66
C GLY A 384 42.58 8.46 61.97
N ARG A 385 43.62 8.95 62.65
CA ARG A 385 43.85 8.67 64.07
C ARG A 385 44.23 9.97 64.77
#